data_AF-A0A9X7C5Y7-F1
#
_entry.id   AF-A0A9X7C5Y7-F1
#
_cell.length_a   1.000
_cell.length_b   1.000
_cell.length_c   1.000
_cell.angle_alpha   90.00
_cell.angle_beta   90.00
_cell.angle_gamma   90.00
#
_symmetry.space_group_name_H-M   'P 1'
#
loop_
_entity.id
_entity.type
_entity.pdbx_description
1 polymer ?
#
loop_
_entity_poly.entity_id
_entity_poly.type
_entity_poly.pdbx_seq_one_letter_code
_entity_poly.pdbx_strand_id
1 'polypeptide(L)' 'MKVRLADLEPGKLFRFGDTIGFKSEYRTGGAIEAFIVGSGEMFWGGTSTAKEQRELMVEPIELKDL' A
#
# COMPACT_ATOMS: atom_id res chain seq x y z
N MET A 1 -3.38 -1.63 14.28
CA MET A 1 -4.66 -2.07 13.67
C MET A 1 -4.48 -2.11 12.17
N LYS A 2 -4.93 -3.17 11.49
CA LYS A 2 -4.84 -3.24 10.02
C LYS A 2 -6.03 -2.55 9.37
N VAL A 3 -5.80 -1.91 8.22
CA VAL A 3 -6.83 -1.31 7.35
C VAL A 3 -6.69 -1.87 5.95
N ARG A 4 -7.75 -1.81 5.13
CA ARG A 4 -7.62 -2.15 3.71
C ARG A 4 -6.73 -1.13 3.02
N LEU A 5 -5.92 -1.56 2.05
CA LEU A 5 -5.10 -0.65 1.23
C LEU A 5 -5.99 0.41 0.54
N ALA A 6 -7.22 0.06 0.18
CA ALA A 6 -8.21 1.01 -0.33
C ALA A 6 -8.56 2.13 0.65
N ASP A 7 -8.67 1.83 1.94
CA ASP A 7 -9.12 2.76 2.98
C ASP A 7 -7.98 3.56 3.61
N LEU A 8 -6.71 3.16 3.38
CA LEU A 8 -5.55 3.95 3.79
C LEU A 8 -5.56 5.33 3.12
N GLU A 9 -5.25 6.41 3.84
CA GLU A 9 -5.17 7.73 3.22
C GLU A 9 -4.01 7.80 2.20
N PRO A 10 -4.18 8.48 1.05
CA PRO A 10 -3.08 8.81 0.16
C PRO A 10 -1.93 9.53 0.89
N GLY A 11 -0.70 9.31 0.44
CA GLY A 11 0.50 9.90 1.03
C GLY A 11 1.04 9.16 2.26
N LYS A 12 0.34 8.14 2.76
CA LYS A 12 0.75 7.37 3.94
C LYS A 12 1.70 6.22 3.58
N LEU A 13 2.59 5.95 4.52
CA LEU A 13 3.37 4.71 4.57
C LEU A 13 2.55 3.60 5.20
N PHE A 14 2.86 2.36 4.80
CA PHE A 14 2.28 1.17 5.39
C PHE A 14 3.29 0.03 5.47
N ARG A 15 3.06 -0.91 6.40
CA ARG A 15 3.76 -2.18 6.50
C ARG A 15 2.86 -3.32 6.01
N PHE A 16 3.46 -4.24 5.26
CA PHE A 16 2.86 -5.51 4.87
C PHE A 16 3.91 -6.62 5.00
N GLY A 17 3.83 -7.40 6.09
CA GLY A 17 4.93 -8.29 6.48
C GLY A 17 6.22 -7.49 6.69
N ASP A 18 7.29 -7.89 6.01
CA ASP A 18 8.59 -7.20 6.05
C ASP A 18 8.72 -6.08 4.99
N THR A 19 7.68 -5.85 4.19
CA THR A 19 7.66 -4.81 3.16
C THR A 19 7.14 -3.48 3.73
N ILE A 20 7.87 -2.39 3.49
CA ILE A 20 7.37 -1.03 3.68
C ILE A 20 6.92 -0.50 2.32
N GLY A 21 5.67 -0.06 2.26
CA GLY A 21 5.08 0.55 1.08
C GLY A 21 4.63 1.99 1.32
N PHE A 22 4.49 2.72 0.23
CA PHE A 22 3.91 4.06 0.15
C PHE A 22 2.66 4.01 -0.72
N LYS A 23 1.54 4.56 -0.26
CA LYS A 23 0.33 4.70 -1.08
C LYS A 23 0.27 6.10 -1.70
N SER A 24 0.22 6.19 -3.03
CA SER A 24 -0.01 7.47 -3.71
C SER A 24 -1.51 7.82 -3.78
N GLU A 25 -1.82 9.01 -4.29
CA GLU A 25 -3.19 9.44 -4.58
C GLU A 25 -3.79 8.81 -5.84
N TYR A 26 -2.94 8.20 -6.68
CA TYR A 26 -3.29 7.80 -8.04
C TYR A 26 -3.71 6.32 -8.14
N ARG A 27 -4.30 6.01 -9.29
CA ARG A 27 -4.71 4.66 -9.68
C ARG A 27 -4.49 4.46 -11.16
N THR A 28 -4.00 3.28 -11.53
CA THR A 28 -3.80 2.87 -12.92
C THR A 28 -4.50 1.55 -13.16
N GLY A 29 -5.39 1.49 -14.16
CA GLY A 29 -6.17 0.27 -14.44
C GLY A 29 -7.06 -0.19 -13.27
N GLY A 30 -7.44 0.72 -12.38
CA GLY A 30 -8.19 0.43 -11.16
C GLY A 30 -7.37 -0.08 -9.98
N ALA A 31 -6.08 -0.39 -10.18
CA ALA A 31 -5.14 -0.72 -9.11
C ALA A 31 -4.71 0.56 -8.38
N ILE A 32 -4.46 0.47 -7.08
CA ILE A 32 -3.87 1.56 -6.32
C ILE A 32 -2.40 1.64 -6.69
N GLU A 33 -1.93 2.84 -7.00
CA GLU A 33 -0.50 3.10 -7.12
C GLU A 33 0.12 3.15 -5.73
N ALA A 34 0.52 1.97 -5.27
CA ALA A 34 1.36 1.81 -4.10
C ALA A 34 2.74 1.31 -4.55
N PHE A 35 3.79 1.73 -3.85
CA PHE A 35 5.17 1.42 -4.23
C PHE A 35 5.94 0.88 -3.03
N ILE A 36 6.80 -0.11 -3.27
CA ILE A 36 7.72 -0.65 -2.28
C ILE A 36 8.84 0.36 -2.06
N VAL A 37 9.01 0.85 -0.84
CA VAL A 37 10.00 1.91 -0.52
C VAL A 37 11.43 1.48 -0.86
N GLY A 38 11.77 0.19 -0.66
CA GLY A 38 13.12 -0.31 -0.88
C GLY A 38 13.52 -0.53 -2.34
N SER A 39 12.57 -0.77 -3.25
CA SER A 39 12.85 -1.09 -4.67
C SER A 39 12.25 -0.11 -5.67
N GLY A 40 11.26 0.69 -5.26
CA GLY A 40 10.48 1.55 -6.15
C GLY A 40 9.46 0.80 -7.01
N GLU A 41 9.39 -0.52 -6.91
CA GLU A 41 8.43 -1.32 -7.69
C GLU A 41 6.99 -1.14 -7.17
N MET A 42 6.03 -1.37 -8.06
CA MET A 42 4.62 -1.35 -7.70
C MET A 42 4.31 -2.47 -6.69
N PHE A 43 3.67 -2.10 -5.58
CA PHE A 43 3.27 -3.03 -4.54
C PHE A 43 1.99 -3.78 -4.96
N TRP A 44 2.15 -5.06 -5.26
CA TRP A 44 1.02 -5.97 -5.56
C TRP A 44 0.61 -6.84 -4.37
N GLY A 45 1.45 -6.96 -3.33
CA GLY A 45 1.17 -7.76 -2.14
C GLY A 45 0.84 -9.22 -2.43
N GLY A 46 1.38 -9.79 -3.51
CA GLY A 46 1.12 -11.17 -3.94
C GLY A 46 -0.18 -11.38 -4.72
N THR A 47 -0.92 -10.31 -5.03
CA THR A 47 -2.17 -10.39 -5.81
C THR A 47 -1.92 -10.18 -7.30
N SER A 48 -2.89 -10.56 -8.14
CA SER A 48 -2.80 -10.38 -9.60
C SER A 48 -3.95 -9.54 -10.17
N THR A 49 -4.84 -9.04 -9.32
CA THR A 49 -5.96 -8.19 -9.75
C THR A 49 -6.04 -6.92 -8.91
N ALA A 50 -6.44 -5.82 -9.56
CA ALA A 50 -6.70 -4.55 -8.89
C ALA A 50 -7.75 -4.64 -7.77
N LYS A 51 -8.70 -5.56 -7.89
CA LYS A 51 -9.73 -5.77 -6.86
C LYS A 51 -9.11 -6.41 -5.60
N GLU A 52 -8.32 -7.47 -5.75
CA GLU A 52 -7.65 -8.13 -4.63
C GLU A 52 -6.62 -7.22 -3.97
N GLN A 53 -5.83 -6.49 -4.77
CA GLN A 53 -4.83 -5.54 -4.27
C GLN A 53 -5.46 -4.50 -3.33
N ARG A 54 -6.65 -3.99 -3.67
CA ARG A 54 -7.37 -2.98 -2.89
C ARG A 54 -7.84 -3.49 -1.53
N GLU A 55 -8.15 -4.78 -1.43
CA GLU A 55 -8.63 -5.41 -0.20
C GLU A 55 -7.49 -5.92 0.70
N LEU A 56 -6.22 -5.77 0.29
CA LEU A 56 -5.07 -6.15 1.12
C LEU A 56 -5.09 -5.39 2.45
N MET A 57 -4.93 -6.13 3.54
CA MET A 57 -4.88 -5.56 4.89
C MET A 57 -3.44 -5.13 5.22
N VAL A 58 -3.24 -3.82 5.40
CA VAL A 58 -1.95 -3.19 5.66
C VAL A 58 -1.95 -2.49 7.02
N GLU A 59 -0.78 -2.31 7.61
CA GLU A 59 -0.60 -1.58 8.87
C GLU A 59 -0.09 -0.16 8.56
N PRO A 60 -0.86 0.90 8.86
CA PRO A 60 -0.38 2.27 8.67
C PRO A 60 0.88 2.54 9.52
N ILE A 61 1.83 3.28 8.96
CA ILE A 61 3.01 3.77 9.69
C ILE A 61 2.88 5.28 9.84
N GLU A 62 2.91 5.77 11.08
CA GLU A 62 2.94 7.20 11.37
C GLU A 62 4.40 7.68 11.42
N LEU A 63 4.73 8.64 10.57
CA LEU A 63 6.09 9.20 10.45
C LEU A 63 6.56 9.96 11.70
N LYS A 64 5.64 10.30 12.62
CA LYS A 64 6.00 10.94 13.89
C LYS A 64 6.81 10.02 14.81
N ASP A 65 6.82 8.72 14.51
CA ASP A 65 7.49 7.68 15.28
C ASP A 65 8.80 7.18 14.62
N LEU A 66 9.28 7.88 13.59
CA LEU A 66 10.53 7.58 12.85
C LEU A 66 11.61 8.62 13.14
#